data_AF-A0A969IGY6-F1
#
_entry.id   AF-A0A969IGY6-F1
#
_cell.length_a   1.000
_cell.length_b   1.000
_cell.length_c   1.000
_cell.angle_alpha   90.00
_cell.angle_beta   90.00
_cell.angle_gamma   90.00
#
_symmetry.space_group_name_H-M   'P 1'
#
loop_
_entity.id
_entity.type
_entity.pdbx_description
1 polymer ?
#
loop_
_entity_poly.entity_id
_entity_poly.type
_entity_poly.pdbx_seq_one_letter_code
_entity_poly.pdbx_strand_id
1 'polypeptide(L)'
;AAASAGALREYARYVTQALAKAKPKGIGAAGTVKVKLAIAPRGGLASVEIVRSSGNRRLDAMVIVAVQHAALPTPPPGLTPAQLTYEVPYHFR
;
A
#
# COMPACT_ATOMS: atom_id res chain seq x y z
N ALA A 1 -8.97 -21.44 11.13
CA ALA A 1 -7.58 -21.14 11.56
C ALA A 1 -7.33 -19.66 11.32
N ALA A 2 -7.06 -18.88 12.37
CA ALA A 2 -6.53 -17.53 12.20
C ALA A 2 -5.08 -17.65 11.70
N ALA A 3 -4.65 -16.81 10.76
CA ALA A 3 -3.28 -16.85 10.27
C ALA A 3 -2.29 -16.73 11.46
N SER A 4 -1.29 -17.60 11.50
CA SER A 4 -0.28 -17.57 12.56
C SER A 4 0.55 -16.28 12.48
N ALA A 5 1.08 -15.81 13.61
CA ALA A 5 1.89 -14.58 13.65
C ALA A 5 3.09 -14.61 12.69
N GLY A 6 3.61 -15.81 12.39
CA GLY A 6 4.64 -16.03 11.36
C GLY A 6 4.15 -15.74 9.94
N ALA A 7 2.96 -16.22 9.57
CA ALA A 7 2.36 -15.99 8.25
C ALA A 7 2.07 -14.50 8.00
N LEU A 8 1.63 -13.78 9.04
CA LEU A 8 1.44 -12.32 8.94
C LEU A 8 2.77 -11.59 8.68
N ARG A 9 3.84 -11.95 9.40
CA ARG A 9 5.17 -11.34 9.20
C ARG A 9 5.72 -11.60 7.80
N GLU A 10 5.59 -12.82 7.32
CA GLU A 10 6.04 -13.18 5.97
C GLU A 10 5.24 -12.41 4.91
N TYR A 11 3.92 -12.37 5.08
CA TYR A 11 3.03 -11.61 4.20
C TYR A 11 3.34 -10.11 4.18
N ALA A 12 3.52 -9.49 5.35
CA ALA A 12 3.92 -8.09 5.46
C ALA A 12 5.24 -7.80 4.72
N ARG A 13 6.18 -8.75 4.70
CA ARG A 13 7.43 -8.65 3.94
C ARG A 13 7.16 -8.62 2.43
N TYR A 14 6.31 -9.51 1.92
CA TYR A 14 5.92 -9.50 0.50
C TYR A 14 5.17 -8.23 0.11
N VAL A 15 4.24 -7.77 0.97
CA VAL A 15 3.51 -6.51 0.77
C VAL A 15 4.48 -5.34 0.69
N THR A 16 5.43 -5.24 1.61
CA THR A 16 6.44 -4.18 1.61
C THR A 16 7.29 -4.21 0.32
N GLN A 17 7.68 -5.40 -0.15
CA GLN A 17 8.41 -5.55 -1.41
C GLN A 17 7.58 -5.15 -2.63
N ALA A 18 6.30 -5.56 -2.68
CA ALA A 18 5.38 -5.19 -3.75
C ALA A 18 5.17 -3.67 -3.81
N LEU A 19 4.96 -3.03 -2.67
CA LEU A 19 4.81 -1.57 -2.56
C LEU A 19 6.09 -0.82 -2.93
N ALA A 20 7.26 -1.35 -2.55
CA ALA A 20 8.55 -0.78 -2.94
C ALA A 20 8.74 -0.82 -4.46
N LYS A 21 8.33 -1.92 -5.12
CA LYS A 21 8.35 -2.03 -6.59
C LYS A 21 7.32 -1.13 -7.28
N ALA A 22 6.16 -0.95 -6.67
CA ALA A 22 5.09 -0.09 -7.19
C ALA A 22 5.34 1.40 -6.91
N LYS A 23 6.45 1.78 -6.26
CA LYS A 23 6.74 3.17 -5.92
C LYS A 23 6.77 4.04 -7.20
N PRO A 24 5.91 5.07 -7.31
CA PRO A 24 5.91 5.94 -8.49
C PRO A 24 7.24 6.68 -8.61
N LYS A 25 7.75 6.81 -9.84
CA LYS A 25 8.88 7.69 -10.14
C LYS A 25 8.42 9.13 -9.92
N GLY A 26 9.15 9.89 -9.09
CA GLY A 26 8.84 11.28 -8.80
C GLY A 26 8.86 12.14 -10.06
N ILE A 27 7.93 13.09 -10.16
CA ILE A 27 7.78 14.00 -11.31
C ILE A 27 8.54 15.32 -11.13
N GLY A 28 9.66 15.31 -10.41
CA GLY A 28 10.42 16.54 -10.11
C GLY A 28 9.71 17.50 -9.14
N ALA A 29 8.74 17.01 -8.38
CA ALA A 29 8.08 17.76 -7.32
C ALA A 29 8.37 17.11 -5.96
N ALA A 30 8.78 17.90 -4.98
CA ALA A 30 9.00 17.45 -3.62
C ALA A 30 7.70 17.49 -2.81
N GLY A 31 7.53 16.52 -1.90
CA GLY A 31 6.33 16.41 -1.08
C GLY A 31 6.23 15.06 -0.39
N THR A 32 5.38 14.97 0.63
CA THR A 32 5.09 13.69 1.31
C THR A 32 3.61 13.39 1.21
N VAL A 33 3.25 12.32 0.50
CA VAL A 33 1.88 11.79 0.47
C VAL A 33 1.83 10.60 1.42
N LYS A 34 0.91 10.59 2.38
CA LYS A 34 0.63 9.37 3.14
C LYS A 34 -0.68 8.79 2.66
N VAL A 35 -0.63 7.50 2.33
CA VAL A 35 -1.82 6.77 1.91
C VAL A 35 -2.04 5.58 2.82
N LYS A 36 -3.30 5.36 3.13
CA LYS A 36 -3.79 4.17 3.81
C LYS A 36 -4.41 3.28 2.76
N LEU A 37 -3.98 2.05 2.69
CA LEU A 37 -4.52 1.06 1.76
C LEU A 37 -4.93 -0.19 2.52
N ALA A 38 -6.01 -0.81 2.07
CA ALA A 38 -6.45 -2.11 2.57
C ALA A 38 -6.28 -3.15 1.48
N ILE A 39 -5.76 -4.32 1.85
CA ILE A 39 -5.59 -5.46 0.95
C ILE A 39 -6.81 -6.37 1.06
N ALA A 40 -7.35 -6.81 -0.07
CA ALA A 40 -8.48 -7.72 -0.07
C ALA A 40 -8.05 -9.12 0.41
N PRO A 41 -8.94 -9.89 1.07
CA PRO A 41 -8.64 -11.27 1.47
C PRO A 41 -8.32 -12.20 0.30
N ARG A 42 -8.74 -11.85 -0.93
CA ARG A 42 -8.44 -12.58 -2.17
C ARG A 42 -7.15 -12.11 -2.87
N GLY A 43 -6.48 -11.10 -2.33
CA GLY A 43 -5.36 -10.40 -2.97
C GLY A 43 -5.81 -9.18 -3.75
N GLY A 44 -4.85 -8.32 -4.09
CA GLY A 44 -5.13 -7.03 -4.72
C GLY A 44 -5.56 -5.94 -3.73
N LEU A 45 -5.84 -4.76 -4.28
CA LEU A 45 -6.24 -3.59 -3.51
C LEU A 45 -7.74 -3.66 -3.19
N ALA A 46 -8.11 -3.61 -1.91
CA ALA A 46 -9.51 -3.47 -1.49
C ALA A 46 -9.94 -2.00 -1.46
N SER A 47 -9.10 -1.13 -0.89
CA SER A 47 -9.35 0.31 -0.85
C SER A 47 -8.03 1.07 -0.73
N VAL A 48 -8.02 2.32 -1.19
CA VAL A 48 -6.92 3.26 -1.01
C VAL A 48 -7.50 4.62 -0.65
N GLU A 49 -6.90 5.26 0.35
CA GLU A 49 -7.29 6.57 0.85
C GLU A 49 -6.04 7.41 1.12
N ILE A 50 -6.11 8.70 0.81
CA ILE A 50 -5.04 9.63 1.14
C ILE A 50 -5.29 10.19 2.54
N VAL A 51 -4.49 9.75 3.51
CA VAL A 51 -4.52 10.28 4.89
C VAL A 51 -3.72 11.57 5.04
N ARG A 52 -2.76 11.84 4.14
CA ARG A 52 -2.05 13.12 4.05
C ARG A 52 -1.71 13.44 2.61
N SER A 53 -2.25 14.54 2.11
CA SER A 53 -1.87 15.09 0.80
C SER A 53 -0.47 15.71 0.86
N SER A 54 0.25 15.65 -0.25
CA SER A 54 1.52 16.35 -0.45
C SER A 54 1.36 17.86 -0.68
N GLY A 55 0.13 18.35 -0.89
CA GLY A 55 -0.15 19.70 -1.37
C GLY A 55 -0.16 19.81 -2.91
N ASN A 56 0.15 18.72 -3.63
CA ASN A 56 0.09 18.68 -5.09
C ASN A 56 -0.85 17.56 -5.58
N ARG A 57 -1.96 17.94 -6.19
CA ARG A 57 -2.96 16.99 -6.71
C ARG A 57 -2.40 16.01 -7.74
N ARG A 58 -1.36 16.40 -8.51
CA ARG A 58 -0.70 15.50 -9.48
C ARG A 58 0.06 14.39 -8.76
N LEU A 59 0.80 14.71 -7.70
CA LEU A 59 1.50 13.72 -6.88
C LEU A 59 0.50 12.76 -6.22
N ASP A 60 -0.55 13.31 -5.63
CA ASP A 60 -1.60 12.54 -4.97
C ASP A 60 -2.27 11.55 -5.94
N ALA A 61 -2.66 12.00 -7.14
CA ALA A 61 -3.25 11.14 -8.17
C ALA A 61 -2.27 10.06 -8.65
N MET A 62 -0.99 10.39 -8.83
CA MET A 62 0.03 9.40 -9.21
C MET A 62 0.24 8.34 -8.14
N VAL A 63 0.20 8.71 -6.86
CA VAL A 63 0.28 7.74 -5.76
C VAL A 63 -0.91 6.80 -5.78
N ILE A 64 -2.14 7.34 -5.94
CA ILE A 64 -3.34 6.51 -6.05
C ILE A 64 -3.20 5.52 -7.22
N VAL A 65 -2.85 6.00 -8.41
CA VAL A 65 -2.67 5.16 -9.61
C VAL A 65 -1.58 4.11 -9.37
N ALA A 66 -0.44 4.49 -8.79
CA ALA A 66 0.65 3.56 -8.49
C ALA A 66 0.23 2.46 -7.50
N VAL A 67 -0.55 2.81 -6.47
CA VAL A 67 -1.09 1.85 -5.50
C VAL A 67 -2.17 0.96 -6.14
N GLN A 68 -3.00 1.50 -7.03
CA GLN A 68 -3.99 0.73 -7.79
C GLN A 68 -3.33 -0.27 -8.74
N HIS A 69 -2.19 0.09 -9.34
CA HIS A 69 -1.39 -0.80 -10.18
C HIS A 69 -0.40 -1.67 -9.39
N ALA A 70 -0.33 -1.52 -8.05
CA ALA A 70 0.54 -2.35 -7.24
C ALA A 70 0.04 -3.79 -7.24
N ALA A 71 0.91 -4.71 -7.67
CA ALA A 71 0.62 -6.14 -7.63
C ALA A 71 0.72 -6.65 -6.19
N LEU A 72 -0.39 -6.55 -5.44
CA LEU A 72 -0.47 -6.98 -4.06
C LEU A 72 -0.70 -8.49 -3.98
N PRO A 73 0.14 -9.25 -3.25
CA PRO A 73 0.00 -10.69 -3.14
C PRO A 73 -1.28 -11.08 -2.40
N THR A 74 -1.81 -12.27 -2.68
CA THR A 74 -2.97 -12.82 -1.96
C THR A 74 -2.59 -13.14 -0.51
N PRO A 75 -3.29 -12.57 0.48
CA PRO A 75 -3.03 -12.87 1.88
C PRO A 75 -3.41 -14.32 2.22
N PRO A 76 -2.71 -14.95 3.17
CA PRO A 76 -3.14 -16.24 3.69
C PRO A 76 -4.54 -16.14 4.32
N PRO A 77 -5.37 -17.19 4.18
CA PRO A 77 -6.72 -17.19 4.75
C PRO A 77 -6.66 -17.08 6.27
N GLY A 78 -7.63 -16.37 6.86
CA GLY A 78 -7.72 -16.16 8.30
C GLY A 78 -7.05 -14.88 8.81
N LEU A 79 -6.63 -13.97 7.92
CA LEU A 79 -6.26 -12.60 8.26
C LEU A 79 -7.49 -11.69 8.30
N THR A 80 -7.52 -10.78 9.27
CA THR A 80 -8.58 -9.78 9.41
C THR A 80 -8.31 -8.54 8.55
N PRO A 81 -9.34 -7.77 8.13
CA PRO A 81 -9.15 -6.53 7.38
C PRO A 81 -8.25 -5.52 8.09
N ALA A 82 -8.30 -5.47 9.43
CA ALA A 82 -7.42 -4.62 10.24
C ALA A 82 -5.94 -4.99 10.09
N GLN A 83 -5.62 -6.29 9.98
CA GLN A 83 -4.24 -6.78 9.73
C GLN A 83 -3.79 -6.61 8.28
N LEU A 84 -4.75 -6.44 7.36
CA LEU A 84 -4.52 -6.20 5.94
C LEU A 84 -4.50 -4.71 5.58
N THR A 85 -4.54 -3.84 6.58
CA THR A 85 -4.49 -2.39 6.40
C THR A 85 -3.07 -1.89 6.63
N TYR A 86 -2.54 -1.13 5.67
CA TYR A 86 -1.18 -0.60 5.70
C TYR A 86 -1.20 0.90 5.45
N GLU A 87 -0.35 1.62 6.17
CA GLU A 87 -0.10 3.05 5.93
C GLU A 87 1.29 3.21 5.33
N VAL A 88 1.37 3.81 4.15
CA VAL A 88 2.60 3.95 3.38
C VAL A 88 2.90 5.43 3.17
N PRO A 89 4.00 5.95 3.72
CA PRO A 89 4.46 7.29 3.41
C PRO A 89 5.29 7.29 2.12
N TYR A 90 4.82 8.02 1.11
CA TYR A 90 5.53 8.29 -0.13
C TYR A 90 6.24 9.64 -0.03
N HIS A 91 7.56 9.58 0.12
CA HIS A 91 8.43 10.74 0.11
C HIS A 91 8.97 11.00 -1.30
N PHE A 92 8.63 12.17 -1.84
CA PHE A 92 9.16 12.74 -3.06
C PHE A 92 10.17 13.82 -2.70
N ARG A 93 11.35 13.76 -3.32
CA ARG A 93 12.48 14.67 -3.14
C ARG A 93 13.08 14.99 -4.49
#